data_AF-A0A1W9IBI1-F1
#
_entry.id   AF-A0A1W9IBI1-F1
#
_cell.length_a   1.000
_cell.length_b   1.000
_cell.length_c   1.000
_cell.angle_alpha   90.00
_cell.angle_beta   90.00
_cell.angle_gamma   90.00
#
_symmetry.space_group_name_H-M   'P 1'
#
loop_
_entity.id
_entity.type
_entity.pdbx_description
1 polymer ?
#
loop_
_entity_poly.entity_id
_entity_poly.type
_entity_poly.pdbx_seq_one_letter_code
_entity_poly.pdbx_strand_id
1 'polypeptide(L)'
;MALNPKERFDSFMRLADFRMQRWSTRHQLKWKTTLGVWAVLGASIYSLKIRPSEGVLIASLAGVALFHFAYVLHSIVSTHHDMRMAFYYSEHAEKSLFSPPADPRARPEYRPLARSAYARLAPAAFLEVMPTVGLAVLAYALIGRIA
;
A
#
# COMPACT_ATOMS: atom_id res chain seq x y z
N MET A 1 -14.96 3.44 -36.41
CA MET A 1 -16.29 3.70 -35.83
C MET A 1 -16.12 4.53 -34.58
N ALA A 2 -16.82 5.66 -34.46
CA ALA A 2 -16.88 6.40 -33.20
C ALA A 2 -17.77 5.61 -32.21
N LEU A 3 -17.29 5.41 -30.97
CA LEU A 3 -18.08 4.79 -29.90
C LEU A 3 -19.33 5.64 -29.61
N ASN A 4 -20.48 4.97 -29.43
CA ASN A 4 -21.71 5.60 -28.96
C ASN A 4 -21.45 6.28 -27.60
N PRO A 5 -21.98 7.50 -27.34
CA PRO A 5 -21.87 8.17 -26.04
C PRO A 5 -22.13 7.25 -24.84
N LYS A 6 -23.14 6.38 -24.91
CA LYS A 6 -23.45 5.40 -23.86
C LYS A 6 -22.31 4.41 -23.64
N GLU A 7 -21.78 3.82 -24.72
CA GLU A 7 -20.69 2.84 -24.64
C GLU A 7 -19.41 3.47 -24.06
N ARG A 8 -19.18 4.74 -24.37
CA ARG A 8 -18.04 5.49 -23.83
C ARG A 8 -18.19 5.75 -22.34
N PHE A 9 -19.38 6.18 -21.91
CA PHE A 9 -19.71 6.35 -20.50
C PHE A 9 -19.50 5.04 -19.73
N ASP A 10 -20.11 3.95 -20.22
CA ASP A 10 -20.02 2.62 -19.61
C ASP A 10 -18.55 2.15 -19.52
N SER A 11 -17.74 2.45 -20.53
CA SER A 11 -16.31 2.10 -20.55
C SER A 11 -15.52 2.85 -19.48
N PHE A 12 -15.75 4.16 -19.30
CA PHE A 12 -15.09 4.93 -18.24
C PHE A 12 -15.53 4.50 -16.85
N MET A 13 -16.82 4.25 -16.65
CA MET A 13 -17.33 3.73 -15.38
C MET A 13 -16.70 2.37 -15.03
N ARG A 14 -16.63 1.44 -15.99
CA ARG A 14 -15.95 0.15 -15.78
C ARG A 14 -14.47 0.32 -15.40
N LEU A 15 -13.77 1.29 -15.98
CA LEU A 15 -12.38 1.58 -15.62
C LEU A 15 -12.27 2.18 -14.21
N ALA A 16 -13.20 3.03 -13.81
CA ALA A 16 -13.26 3.57 -12.46
C ALA A 16 -13.50 2.46 -11.43
N ASP A 17 -14.49 1.60 -11.68
CA ASP A 17 -14.82 0.45 -10.84
C ASP A 17 -13.64 -0.51 -10.69
N PHE A 18 -12.96 -0.82 -11.79
CA PHE A 18 -11.76 -1.64 -11.78
C PHE A 18 -10.66 -1.06 -10.88
N ARG A 19 -10.44 0.25 -10.91
CA ARG A 19 -9.45 0.92 -10.06
C ARG A 19 -9.87 0.91 -8.59
N MET A 20 -11.15 1.12 -8.31
CA MET A 20 -11.70 1.05 -6.96
C MET A 20 -11.59 -0.37 -6.37
N GLN A 21 -11.90 -1.40 -7.17
CA GLN A 21 -11.76 -2.79 -6.77
C GLN A 21 -10.30 -3.13 -6.48
N ARG A 22 -9.37 -2.69 -7.34
CA ARG A 22 -7.92 -2.86 -7.12
C ARG A 22 -7.45 -2.20 -5.83
N TRP A 23 -7.91 -0.99 -5.55
CA TRP A 23 -7.64 -0.28 -4.30
C TRP A 23 -8.09 -1.10 -3.08
N SER A 24 -9.33 -1.58 -3.10
CA SER A 24 -9.89 -2.41 -2.01
C SER A 24 -9.09 -3.70 -1.80
N THR A 25 -8.77 -4.43 -2.87
CA THR A 25 -7.97 -5.65 -2.81
C THR A 25 -6.56 -5.40 -2.25
N ARG A 26 -5.90 -4.31 -2.66
CA ARG A 26 -4.58 -3.92 -2.13
C ARG A 26 -4.65 -3.56 -0.66
N HIS A 27 -5.71 -2.88 -0.23
CA HIS A 27 -5.91 -2.54 1.18
C HIS A 27 -6.08 -3.80 2.04
N GLN A 28 -6.89 -4.76 1.59
CA GLN A 28 -7.02 -6.05 2.27
C GLN A 28 -5.70 -6.82 2.35
N LEU A 29 -4.95 -6.86 1.24
CA LEU A 29 -3.64 -7.53 1.21
C LEU A 29 -2.63 -6.84 2.13
N LYS A 30 -2.65 -5.50 2.21
CA LYS A 30 -1.81 -4.72 3.12
C LYS A 30 -2.04 -5.12 4.58
N TRP A 31 -3.32 -5.21 4.99
CA TRP A 31 -3.67 -5.62 6.35
C TRP A 31 -3.31 -7.06 6.64
N LYS A 32 -3.59 -7.99 5.72
CA LYS A 32 -3.21 -9.40 5.87
C LYS A 32 -1.70 -9.56 6.02
N THR A 33 -0.91 -8.87 5.19
CA THR A 33 0.56 -8.89 5.29
C THR A 33 1.04 -8.29 6.61
N THR A 34 0.47 -7.18 7.04
CA THR A 34 0.83 -6.51 8.31
C THR A 34 0.54 -7.40 9.52
N LEU A 35 -0.65 -8.00 9.58
CA LEU A 35 -1.00 -8.97 10.61
C LEU A 35 -0.08 -10.20 10.56
N GLY A 36 0.30 -10.67 9.37
CA GLY A 36 1.26 -11.76 9.20
C GLY A 36 2.63 -11.42 9.78
N VAL A 37 3.15 -10.22 9.53
CA VAL A 37 4.42 -9.74 10.11
C VAL A 37 4.33 -9.72 11.64
N TRP A 38 3.24 -9.20 12.20
CA TRP A 38 3.03 -9.18 13.65
C TRP A 38 2.93 -10.57 14.26
N ALA A 39 2.22 -11.48 13.60
CA ALA A 39 2.10 -12.87 14.03
C ALA A 39 3.46 -13.58 14.03
N VAL A 40 4.29 -13.37 13.01
CA VAL A 40 5.64 -13.94 12.94
C VAL A 40 6.54 -13.39 14.05
N LEU A 41 6.49 -12.07 14.32
CA LEU A 41 7.24 -11.48 15.42
C LEU A 41 6.78 -12.03 16.77
N GLY A 42 5.46 -12.08 17.02
CA GLY A 42 4.89 -12.65 18.24
C GLY A 42 5.25 -14.12 18.42
N ALA A 43 5.14 -14.93 17.36
CA ALA A 43 5.53 -16.34 17.38
C ALA A 43 7.03 -16.52 17.65
N SER A 44 7.87 -15.64 17.11
CA SER A 44 9.32 -15.65 17.35
C SER A 44 9.65 -15.35 18.82
N ILE A 45 8.94 -14.41 19.45
CA ILE A 45 9.06 -14.12 20.89
C ILE A 45 8.77 -15.36 21.73
N TYR A 46 7.69 -16.07 21.39
CA TYR A 46 7.25 -17.24 22.14
C TYR A 46 8.12 -18.47 21.90
N SER A 47 8.57 -18.69 20.67
CA SER A 47 9.17 -19.96 20.25
C SER A 47 10.70 -19.98 20.34
N LEU A 48 11.37 -18.83 20.24
CA LEU A 48 12.83 -18.76 20.27
C LEU A 48 13.37 -18.72 21.70
N LYS A 49 13.63 -19.91 22.25
CA LYS A 49 14.22 -20.10 23.58
C LYS A 49 15.73 -19.87 23.63
N ILE A 50 16.42 -20.07 22.52
CA ILE A 50 17.87 -19.84 22.43
C ILE A 50 18.09 -18.48 21.80
N ARG A 51 18.78 -17.58 22.53
CA ARG A 51 19.08 -16.24 22.05
C ARG A 51 20.14 -16.32 20.94
N PRO A 52 19.86 -15.82 19.72
CA PRO A 52 20.87 -15.67 18.69
C PRO A 52 21.97 -14.68 19.12
N SER A 53 23.08 -14.62 18.39
CA SER A 53 24.07 -13.57 18.62
C SER A 53 23.45 -12.18 18.44
N GLU A 54 23.88 -11.22 19.26
CA GLU A 54 23.28 -9.87 19.30
C GLU A 54 23.24 -9.20 17.92
N GLY A 55 24.32 -9.32 17.15
CA GLY A 55 24.39 -8.77 15.80
C GLY A 55 23.33 -9.35 14.85
N VAL A 56 23.11 -10.67 14.91
CA VAL A 56 22.09 -11.35 14.07
C VAL A 56 20.69 -10.94 14.49
N LEU A 57 20.41 -10.88 15.80
CA LEU A 57 19.11 -10.48 16.32
C LEU A 57 18.77 -9.04 15.92
N ILE A 58 19.68 -8.09 16.15
CA ILE A 58 19.48 -6.67 15.82
C ILE A 58 19.30 -6.50 14.30
N ALA A 59 20.17 -7.11 13.49
CA ALA A 59 20.08 -7.01 12.04
C ALA A 59 18.75 -7.58 11.50
N SER A 60 18.29 -8.71 12.05
CA SER A 60 17.03 -9.33 11.65
C SER A 60 15.82 -8.45 11.99
N LEU A 61 15.77 -7.91 13.22
CA LEU A 61 14.68 -7.05 13.67
C LEU A 61 14.64 -5.72 12.90
N ALA A 62 15.80 -5.09 12.68
CA ALA A 62 15.91 -3.90 11.85
C ALA A 62 15.49 -4.19 10.40
N GLY A 63 15.91 -5.34 9.84
CA GLY A 63 15.53 -5.78 8.51
C GLY A 63 14.01 -5.93 8.35
N VAL A 64 13.34 -6.57 9.32
CA VAL A 64 11.87 -6.72 9.32
C VAL A 64 11.17 -5.37 9.41
N ALA A 65 11.62 -4.47 10.30
CA ALA A 65 11.03 -3.15 10.45
C ALA A 65 11.19 -2.29 9.17
N LEU A 66 12.38 -2.28 8.57
CA LEU A 66 12.65 -1.58 7.31
C LEU A 66 11.86 -2.15 6.14
N PHE A 67 11.78 -3.48 6.04
CA PHE A 67 10.98 -4.15 5.03
C PHE A 67 9.50 -3.80 5.16
N HIS A 68 8.94 -3.88 6.38
CA HIS A 68 7.54 -3.55 6.60
C HIS A 68 7.25 -2.07 6.32
N PHE A 69 8.16 -1.17 6.68
CA PHE A 69 8.06 0.25 6.33
C PHE A 69 8.05 0.49 4.82
N ALA A 70 9.01 -0.10 4.09
CA ALA A 70 9.07 0.02 2.63
C ALA A 70 7.81 -0.54 1.96
N TYR A 71 7.31 -1.68 2.44
CA TYR A 71 6.08 -2.29 1.97
C TYR A 71 4.85 -1.39 2.18
N VAL A 72 4.66 -0.87 3.40
CA VAL A 72 3.55 0.03 3.74
C VAL A 72 3.63 1.30 2.90
N LEU A 73 4.80 1.93 2.82
CA LEU A 73 4.99 3.15 2.04
C LEU A 73 4.68 2.94 0.55
N HIS A 74 5.20 1.85 -0.04
CA HIS A 74 4.88 1.48 -1.41
C HIS A 74 3.37 1.25 -1.62
N SER A 75 2.72 0.58 -0.66
CA SER A 75 1.29 0.33 -0.69
C SER A 75 0.48 1.64 -0.64
N ILE A 76 0.81 2.58 0.24
CA ILE A 76 0.13 3.88 0.35
C ILE A 76 0.29 4.69 -0.94
N VAL A 77 1.50 4.75 -1.51
CA VAL A 77 1.76 5.46 -2.78
C VAL A 77 0.93 4.85 -3.92
N SER A 78 0.92 3.53 -4.02
CA SER A 78 0.17 2.79 -5.04
C SER A 78 -1.35 2.97 -4.90
N THR A 79 -1.83 2.98 -3.66
CA THR A 79 -3.23 3.20 -3.27
C THR A 79 -3.71 4.60 -3.67
N HIS A 80 -2.91 5.63 -3.40
CA HIS A 80 -3.21 7.01 -3.82
C HIS A 80 -3.31 7.14 -5.34
N HIS A 81 -2.44 6.44 -6.07
CA HIS A 81 -2.49 6.44 -7.53
C HIS A 81 -3.79 5.79 -8.04
N ASP A 82 -4.18 4.63 -7.52
CA ASP A 82 -5.42 3.96 -7.94
C ASP A 82 -6.66 4.80 -7.65
N MET A 83 -6.76 5.43 -6.46
CA MET A 83 -7.86 6.33 -6.14
C MET A 83 -7.93 7.52 -7.09
N ARG A 84 -6.80 8.17 -7.38
CA ARG A 84 -6.76 9.29 -8.33
C ARG A 84 -7.24 8.87 -9.72
N MET A 85 -6.84 7.69 -10.18
CA MET A 85 -7.29 7.16 -11.47
C MET A 85 -8.78 6.81 -11.46
N ALA A 86 -9.30 6.28 -10.35
CA ALA A 86 -10.73 6.01 -10.21
C ALA A 86 -11.55 7.31 -10.35
N PHE A 87 -11.22 8.35 -9.57
CA PHE A 87 -11.87 9.65 -9.67
C PHE A 87 -11.74 10.28 -11.06
N TYR A 88 -10.55 10.20 -11.66
CA TYR A 88 -10.33 10.69 -13.02
C TYR A 88 -11.31 10.06 -14.01
N TYR A 89 -11.46 8.73 -14.00
CA TYR A 89 -12.35 8.05 -14.94
C TYR A 89 -13.82 8.34 -14.64
N SER A 90 -14.24 8.43 -13.37
CA SER A 90 -15.60 8.81 -12.99
C SER A 90 -15.95 10.22 -13.49
N GLU A 91 -15.09 11.21 -13.26
CA GLU A 91 -15.32 12.58 -13.75
C GLU A 91 -15.37 12.64 -15.29
N HIS A 92 -14.57 11.83 -15.99
CA HIS A 92 -14.58 11.79 -17.45
C HIS A 92 -15.80 11.08 -17.99
N ALA A 93 -16.34 10.08 -17.28
CA ALA A 93 -17.61 9.48 -17.61
C ALA A 93 -18.71 10.55 -17.57
N GLU A 94 -18.82 11.32 -16.49
CA GLU A 94 -19.80 12.40 -16.34
C GLU A 94 -19.66 13.46 -17.45
N LYS A 95 -18.44 13.94 -17.70
CA LYS A 95 -18.18 14.93 -18.76
C LYS A 95 -18.54 14.41 -20.15
N SER A 96 -18.40 13.11 -20.40
CA SER A 96 -18.70 12.50 -21.71
C SER A 96 -20.19 12.50 -22.06
N LEU A 97 -21.08 12.74 -21.10
CA LEU A 97 -22.52 12.89 -21.33
C LEU A 97 -22.88 14.24 -21.94
N PHE A 98 -22.08 15.28 -21.66
CA PHE A 98 -22.41 16.68 -22.00
C PHE A 98 -21.44 17.33 -22.97
N SER A 99 -20.24 16.77 -23.14
CA SER A 99 -19.18 17.35 -23.97
C SER A 99 -18.79 16.44 -25.14
N PRO A 100 -18.37 17.02 -26.28
CA PRO A 100 -17.82 16.24 -27.40
C PRO A 100 -16.60 15.40 -26.96
N PRO A 101 -16.24 14.34 -27.72
CA PRO A 101 -15.17 13.42 -27.36
C PRO A 101 -13.88 14.16 -27.00
N ALA A 102 -13.46 14.10 -25.73
CA ALA A 102 -12.11 14.46 -25.35
C ALA A 102 -11.12 13.49 -26.00
N ASP A 103 -9.90 13.95 -26.32
CA ASP A 103 -8.85 13.09 -26.87
C ASP A 103 -8.61 11.88 -25.94
N PRO A 104 -8.75 10.63 -26.42
CA PRO A 104 -8.50 9.43 -25.64
C PRO A 104 -7.07 9.33 -25.07
N ARG A 105 -6.13 10.13 -25.58
CA ARG A 105 -4.74 10.24 -25.09
C ARG A 105 -4.55 11.26 -23.97
N ALA A 106 -5.55 12.08 -23.65
CA ALA A 106 -5.50 13.08 -22.57
C ALA A 106 -5.54 12.46 -21.15
N ARG A 107 -5.07 11.22 -20.99
CA ARG A 107 -4.89 10.58 -19.68
C ARG A 107 -4.04 11.52 -18.82
N PRO A 108 -4.32 11.62 -17.50
CA PRO A 108 -3.49 12.44 -16.64
C PRO A 108 -2.09 11.87 -16.75
N GLU A 109 -1.14 12.70 -17.19
CA GLU A 109 0.23 12.31 -17.39
C GLU A 109 0.68 11.59 -16.12
N TYR A 110 1.09 10.32 -16.26
CA TYR A 110 1.63 9.56 -15.13
C TYR A 110 2.96 10.21 -14.78
N ARG A 111 2.91 11.28 -14.01
CA ARG A 111 4.10 11.85 -13.39
C ARG A 111 4.46 10.87 -12.29
N PRO A 112 5.59 10.15 -12.40
CA PRO A 112 6.03 9.29 -11.33
C PRO A 112 6.14 10.19 -10.10
N LEU A 113 5.27 9.95 -9.13
CA LEU A 113 5.21 10.64 -7.85
C LEU A 113 6.46 10.34 -6.97
N ALA A 114 7.55 9.90 -7.60
CA ALA A 114 8.49 8.91 -7.07
C ALA A 114 9.41 9.43 -5.97
N ARG A 115 9.52 10.75 -5.78
CA ARG A 115 10.20 11.31 -4.60
C ARG A 115 9.27 12.14 -3.72
N SER A 116 8.50 13.04 -4.30
CA SER A 116 7.68 13.97 -3.51
C SER A 116 6.47 13.29 -2.85
N ALA A 117 5.90 12.21 -3.39
CA ALA A 117 4.84 11.49 -2.69
C ALA A 117 5.39 10.59 -1.58
N TYR A 118 6.53 9.94 -1.81
CA TYR A 118 7.18 9.15 -0.77
C TYR A 118 7.51 10.00 0.45
N ALA A 119 8.11 11.18 0.26
CA ALA A 119 8.40 12.10 1.36
C ALA A 119 7.13 12.59 2.09
N ARG A 120 6.06 12.92 1.34
CA ARG A 120 4.79 13.38 1.93
C ARG A 120 4.03 12.29 2.68
N LEU A 121 4.14 11.04 2.24
CA LEU A 121 3.40 9.90 2.79
C LEU A 121 4.19 9.09 3.82
N ALA A 122 5.50 9.32 3.94
CA ALA A 122 6.36 8.65 4.91
C ALA A 122 5.88 8.78 6.36
N PRO A 123 5.37 9.93 6.86
CA PRO A 123 4.85 10.03 8.22
C PRO A 123 3.66 9.11 8.47
N ALA A 124 2.74 8.99 7.50
CA ALA A 124 1.60 8.07 7.61
C ALA A 124 2.06 6.60 7.62
N ALA A 125 3.02 6.24 6.76
CA ALA A 125 3.62 4.92 6.76
C ALA A 125 4.32 4.60 8.10
N PHE A 126 5.00 5.59 8.68
CA PHE A 126 5.68 5.43 9.97
C PHE A 126 4.69 5.11 11.09
N LEU A 127 3.56 5.83 11.16
CA LEU A 127 2.51 5.56 12.16
C LEU A 127 1.93 4.14 12.03
N GLU A 128 1.71 3.64 10.81
CA GLU A 128 1.22 2.27 10.59
C GLU A 128 2.25 1.18 11.01
N VAL A 129 3.54 1.52 11.02
CA VAL A 129 4.64 0.58 11.33
C VAL A 129 5.06 0.65 12.81
N MET A 130 4.55 1.62 13.58
CA MET A 130 4.83 1.73 15.02
C MET A 130 4.58 0.44 15.82
N PRO A 131 3.48 -0.31 15.61
CA PRO A 131 3.28 -1.58 16.30
C PRO A 131 4.38 -2.61 15.96
N THR A 132 4.88 -2.63 14.73
CA THR A 132 6.00 -3.50 14.32
C THR A 132 7.29 -3.12 15.02
N VAL A 133 7.58 -1.83 15.15
CA VAL A 133 8.75 -1.35 15.92
C VAL A 133 8.61 -1.73 17.39
N GLY A 134 7.43 -1.55 17.98
CA GLY A 134 7.15 -1.98 19.35
C GLY A 134 7.35 -3.47 19.55
N LEU A 135 6.81 -4.30 18.64
CA LEU A 135 7.01 -5.75 18.66
C LEU A 135 8.48 -6.15 18.46
N ALA A 136 9.22 -5.45 17.62
CA ALA A 136 10.64 -5.70 17.43
C ALA A 136 11.45 -5.39 18.70
N VAL A 137 11.14 -4.30 19.39
CA VAL A 137 11.76 -3.96 20.69
C VAL A 137 11.41 -5.00 21.76
N LEU A 138 10.14 -5.42 21.83
CA LEU A 138 9.72 -6.51 22.72
C LEU A 138 10.46 -7.82 22.39
N ALA A 139 10.61 -8.14 21.11
CA ALA A 139 11.33 -9.33 20.68
C ALA A 139 12.81 -9.30 21.06
N TYR A 140 13.46 -8.16 20.88
CA TYR A 140 14.83 -7.96 21.35
C TYR A 140 14.96 -8.21 22.87
N ALA A 141 13.99 -7.71 23.65
CA ALA A 141 14.01 -7.80 25.09
C ALA A 141 13.70 -9.21 25.63
N LEU A 142 12.86 -9.98 24.94
CA LEU A 142 12.27 -11.22 25.46
C LEU A 142 12.88 -12.50 24.86
N ILE A 143 13.38 -12.48 23.63
CA ILE A 143 13.94 -13.68 22.98
C ILE A 143 15.12 -14.23 23.81
N GLY A 144 15.01 -15.52 24.12
CA GLY A 144 15.95 -16.26 24.96
C GLY A 144 15.99 -15.86 26.44
N ARG A 145 14.99 -15.11 26.93
CA ARG A 145 14.83 -14.78 28.35
C ARG A 145 13.59 -15.41 28.99
N ILE A 146 12.62 -15.82 28.18
CA ILE A 146 11.43 -16.53 28.63
C ILE A 146 11.75 -18.03 28.58
N ALA A 147 11.79 -18.69 29.74
CA ALA A 147 12.08 -20.11 29.90
C ALA A 147 10.82 -20.97 29.73
#